data_AF-A0A7W9BFL0-F1
#
_entry.id   AF-A0A7W9BFL0-F1
#
_cell.length_a   1.000
_cell.length_b   1.000
_cell.length_c   1.000
_cell.angle_alpha   90.00
_cell.angle_beta   90.00
_cell.angle_gamma   90.00
#
_symmetry.space_group_name_H-M   'P 1'
#
loop_
_entity.id
_entity.type
_entity.pdbx_description
1 polymer ?
#
loop_
_entity_poly.entity_id
_entity_poly.type
_entity_poly.pdbx_seq_one_letter_code
_entity_poly.pdbx_strand_id
1 'polypeptide(L)'
;MAIEQDCANKISVLAAYDAMFAFIESWFERGGRTSEDIAQLLSTLDRSHSHDGYPADGTVWNDFMDIAYRKVEEEGGRDPLRGINPKGSRGNP
;
A
#
# COMPACT_ATOMS: atom_id res chain seq x y z
N MET A 1 -22.56 10.33 -10.67
CA MET A 1 -21.60 10.17 -9.55
C MET A 1 -20.23 10.11 -10.18
N ALA A 2 -19.42 11.14 -9.99
CA ALA A 2 -18.11 11.27 -10.63
C ALA A 2 -17.10 10.33 -9.96
N ILE A 3 -16.49 9.45 -10.73
CA ILE A 3 -15.27 8.73 -10.33
C ILE A 3 -14.13 9.71 -10.63
N GLU A 4 -13.81 10.57 -9.67
CA GLU A 4 -12.58 11.37 -9.70
C GLU A 4 -11.64 10.87 -8.60
N GLN A 5 -10.99 9.74 -8.87
CA GLN A 5 -9.74 9.35 -8.18
C GLN A 5 -8.65 9.12 -9.23
N ASP A 6 -8.47 10.08 -10.13
CA ASP A 6 -7.35 10.08 -11.07
C ASP A 6 -6.18 10.89 -10.51
N CYS A 7 -5.02 10.23 -10.41
CA CYS A 7 -3.64 10.76 -10.33
C CYS A 7 -2.95 11.09 -8.99
N ALA A 8 -3.57 11.02 -7.80
CA ALA A 8 -2.87 11.42 -6.55
C ALA A 8 -2.08 10.33 -5.80
N ASN A 9 -2.34 9.04 -6.04
CA ASN A 9 -1.75 7.92 -5.26
C ASN A 9 -0.90 6.99 -6.13
N LYS A 10 0.18 7.50 -6.73
CA LYS A 10 1.17 6.65 -7.40
C LYS A 10 2.22 6.23 -6.39
N ILE A 11 2.39 4.92 -6.24
CA ILE A 11 3.40 4.29 -5.37
C ILE A 11 4.50 3.73 -6.27
N SER A 12 5.76 3.70 -5.84
CA SER A 12 6.77 3.03 -6.67
C SER A 12 6.53 1.52 -6.73
N VAL A 13 7.05 0.87 -7.78
CA VAL A 13 6.97 -0.59 -7.92
C VAL A 13 7.60 -1.31 -6.72
N LEU A 14 8.66 -0.74 -6.14
CA LEU A 14 9.30 -1.29 -4.95
C LEU A 14 8.44 -1.12 -3.70
N ALA A 15 7.85 0.06 -3.50
CA ALA A 15 6.90 0.27 -2.40
C ALA A 15 5.65 -0.60 -2.53
N ALA A 16 5.17 -0.83 -3.76
CA ALA A 16 4.09 -1.77 -4.03
C ALA A 16 4.45 -3.21 -3.66
N TYR A 17 5.66 -3.64 -4.02
CA TYR A 17 6.15 -4.96 -3.68
C TYR A 17 6.31 -5.13 -2.15
N ASP A 18 6.87 -4.13 -1.47
CA ASP A 18 7.01 -4.14 -0.01
C ASP A 18 5.65 -4.15 0.70
N ALA A 19 4.66 -3.42 0.18
CA ALA A 19 3.29 -3.44 0.69
C ALA A 19 2.65 -4.82 0.53
N MET A 20 2.79 -5.43 -0.65
CA MET A 20 2.30 -6.79 -0.91
C MET A 20 2.94 -7.82 0.03
N PHE A 21 4.27 -7.76 0.20
CA PHE A 21 4.98 -8.67 1.09
C PHE A 21 4.52 -8.51 2.55
N ALA A 22 4.49 -7.27 3.07
CA ALA A 22 4.06 -7.00 4.43
C ALA A 22 2.62 -7.43 4.70
N PHE A 23 1.74 -7.32 3.71
CA PHE A 23 0.37 -7.79 3.80
C PHE A 23 0.29 -9.33 3.90
N ILE A 24 1.01 -10.05 3.05
CA ILE A 24 1.04 -11.52 3.09
C ILE A 24 1.64 -12.00 4.42
N GLU A 25 2.73 -11.37 4.87
CA GLU A 25 3.38 -11.68 6.14
C GLU A 25 2.42 -11.47 7.32
N SER A 26 1.74 -10.32 7.38
CA SER A 26 0.74 -10.04 8.42
C SER A 26 -0.38 -11.08 8.45
N TRP A 27 -0.87 -11.50 7.29
CA TRP A 27 -1.87 -12.57 7.21
C TRP A 27 -1.34 -13.89 7.73
N PHE A 28 -0.15 -14.29 7.30
CA PHE A 28 0.51 -15.52 7.69
C PHE A 28 0.79 -15.58 9.19
N GLU A 29 1.18 -14.46 9.80
CA GLU A 29 1.37 -14.37 11.26
C GLU A 29 0.07 -14.48 12.04
N ARG A 30 -1.03 -13.91 11.54
CA ARG A 30 -2.36 -14.03 12.17
C ARG A 30 -2.91 -15.45 12.12
N GLY A 31 -2.67 -16.17 11.03
CA GLY A 31 -3.17 -17.53 10.80
C GLY A 31 -2.43 -18.64 11.55
N GLY A 32 -1.32 -18.32 12.21
CA GLY A 32 -0.49 -19.33 12.89
C GLY A 32 0.58 -19.95 11.98
N ARG A 33 0.90 -19.29 10.86
CA ARG A 33 2.01 -19.60 9.97
C ARG A 33 1.88 -20.96 9.28
N THR A 34 0.69 -21.30 8.82
CA THR A 34 0.41 -22.56 8.10
C THR A 34 0.25 -22.32 6.59
N SER A 35 0.45 -23.36 5.80
CA SER A 35 0.18 -23.31 4.35
C SER A 35 -1.31 -23.13 4.04
N GLU A 36 -2.20 -23.52 4.96
CA GLU A 36 -3.65 -23.36 4.82
C GLU A 36 -4.05 -21.88 4.87
N ASP A 37 -3.36 -21.07 5.68
CA ASP A 37 -3.60 -19.63 5.78
C ASP A 37 -3.33 -18.92 4.45
N ILE A 38 -2.29 -19.35 3.74
CA ILE A 38 -1.94 -18.81 2.41
C ILE A 38 -2.99 -19.25 1.38
N ALA A 39 -3.46 -20.49 1.44
CA ALA A 39 -4.53 -20.95 0.56
C ALA A 39 -5.83 -20.17 0.79
N GLN A 40 -6.17 -19.90 2.05
CA GLN A 40 -7.33 -19.08 2.41
C GLN A 40 -7.15 -17.63 1.94
N LEU A 41 -5.98 -17.04 2.13
CA LEU A 41 -5.66 -15.71 1.62
C LEU A 41 -5.87 -15.62 0.11
N LEU A 42 -5.31 -16.57 -0.65
CA LEU A 42 -5.44 -16.59 -2.10
C LEU A 42 -6.90 -16.74 -2.55
N SER A 43 -7.69 -17.54 -1.83
CA SER A 43 -9.14 -17.63 -2.08
C SER A 43 -9.85 -16.30 -1.83
N THR A 44 -9.45 -15.55 -0.83
CA THR A 44 -10.06 -14.25 -0.50
C THR A 44 -9.64 -13.13 -1.46
N LEU A 45 -8.42 -13.20 -1.97
CA LEU A 45 -7.89 -12.29 -2.99
C LEU A 45 -8.43 -12.57 -4.39
N ASP A 46 -9.04 -13.74 -4.62
CA ASP A 46 -9.59 -14.11 -5.91
C ASP A 46 -10.80 -13.23 -6.26
N ARG A 47 -10.57 -12.34 -7.24
CA ARG A 47 -11.57 -11.41 -7.77
C ARG A 47 -12.53 -12.04 -8.78
N SER A 48 -12.32 -13.31 -9.15
CA SER A 48 -13.16 -13.99 -10.14
C SER A 48 -14.58 -14.28 -9.63
N HIS A 49 -14.76 -14.29 -8.31
CA HIS A 49 -16.03 -14.56 -7.64
C HIS A 49 -16.82 -13.29 -7.29
N SER A 50 -16.22 -12.10 -7.46
CA SER A 50 -16.81 -10.81 -7.09
C SER A 50 -17.23 -10.01 -8.34
N HIS A 51 -18.51 -9.66 -8.38
CA HIS A 51 -19.16 -9.01 -9.53
C HIS A 51 -18.65 -7.59 -9.84
N ASP A 52 -18.01 -6.94 -8.88
CA ASP A 52 -17.51 -5.56 -8.95
C ASP A 52 -16.00 -5.50 -9.22
N GLY A 53 -15.33 -6.65 -9.29
CA GLY A 53 -13.88 -6.73 -9.39
C GLY A 53 -13.19 -6.18 -8.15
N TYR A 54 -13.76 -6.15 -6.95
CA TYR A 54 -12.99 -5.96 -5.71
C TYR A 54 -12.69 -7.33 -5.08
N PRO A 55 -11.74 -7.47 -4.14
CA PRO A 55 -11.63 -8.72 -3.37
C PRO A 55 -12.98 -9.06 -2.73
N ALA A 56 -13.31 -10.35 -2.63
CA ALA A 56 -14.61 -10.78 -2.11
C ALA A 56 -14.85 -10.37 -0.65
N ASP A 57 -13.77 -10.10 0.10
CA ASP A 57 -13.82 -9.61 1.47
C ASP A 57 -13.29 -8.17 1.56
N GLY A 58 -14.19 -7.23 1.87
CA GLY A 58 -13.86 -5.82 2.05
C GLY A 58 -12.93 -5.56 3.24
N THR A 59 -12.88 -6.44 4.23
CA THR A 59 -11.95 -6.35 5.37
C THR A 59 -10.52 -6.58 4.90
N VAL A 60 -10.32 -7.59 4.06
CA VAL A 60 -9.00 -7.92 3.49
C VAL A 60 -8.51 -6.81 2.55
N TRP A 61 -9.42 -6.19 1.82
CA TRP A 61 -9.11 -5.01 1.02
C TRP A 61 -8.64 -3.83 1.90
N ASN A 62 -9.33 -3.54 3.00
CA ASN A 62 -8.95 -2.46 3.91
C ASN A 62 -7.57 -2.71 4.55
N ASP A 63 -7.30 -3.95 4.98
CA ASP A 63 -5.99 -4.33 5.54
C ASP A 63 -4.85 -4.07 4.53
N PHE A 64 -5.06 -4.42 3.26
CA PHE A 64 -4.09 -4.14 2.20
C PHE A 64 -3.90 -2.63 1.99
N MET A 65 -5.00 -1.87 1.95
CA MET A 65 -4.96 -0.42 1.74
C MET A 65 -4.20 0.30 2.87
N ASP A 66 -4.41 -0.09 4.12
CA ASP A 66 -3.69 0.48 5.27
C ASP A 66 -2.17 0.26 5.17
N ILE A 67 -1.74 -0.93 4.76
CA ILE A 67 -0.33 -1.26 4.56
C ILE A 67 0.24 -0.48 3.36
N ALA A 68 -0.51 -0.40 2.26
CA ALA A 68 -0.10 0.34 1.07
C ALA A 68 0.08 1.84 1.37
N TYR A 69 -0.87 2.46 2.09
CA TYR A 69 -0.76 3.88 2.46
C TYR A 69 0.43 4.14 3.38
N ARG A 70 0.68 3.27 4.35
CA ARG A 70 1.90 3.37 5.18
C ARG A 70 3.17 3.31 4.36
N LYS A 71 3.24 2.43 3.34
CA LYS A 71 4.41 2.33 2.47
C LYS A 71 4.62 3.57 1.60
N VAL A 72 3.54 4.21 1.17
CA VAL A 72 3.60 5.52 0.49
C VAL A 72 4.14 6.61 1.42
N GLU A 73 3.70 6.64 2.67
CA GLU A 73 4.20 7.60 3.66
C GLU A 73 5.67 7.37 4.01
N GLU A 74 6.09 6.11 4.15
CA GLU A 74 7.50 5.72 4.35
C GLU A 74 8.37 6.15 3.15
N GLU A 75 7.87 6.01 1.93
CA GLU A 75 8.55 6.44 0.70
C GLU A 75 8.60 7.98 0.57
N GLY A 76 7.50 8.69 0.81
CA GLY A 76 7.43 10.15 0.81
C GLY A 76 8.18 10.81 1.98
N GLY A 77 8.34 10.10 3.09
CA GLY A 77 9.23 10.46 4.20
C GLY A 77 10.71 10.24 3.87
N ARG A 78 11.01 9.40 2.87
CA ARG A 78 12.35 9.13 2.34
C ARG A 78 12.79 10.08 1.24
N ASP A 79 12.02 11.12 0.92
CA ASP A 79 12.43 12.17 -0.03
C ASP A 79 13.80 12.76 0.40
N PRO A 80 14.89 12.51 -0.35
CA PRO A 80 16.22 13.02 -0.03
C PRO A 80 16.28 14.55 -0.03
N LEU A 81 15.28 15.23 -0.61
CA LEU A 81 15.23 16.69 -0.77
C LEU A 81 14.44 17.39 0.34
N ARG A 82 13.72 16.67 1.21
CA ARG A 82 12.98 17.28 2.33
C ARG A 82 13.89 17.88 3.41
N GLY A 83 15.19 17.59 3.36
CA GLY A 83 16.24 18.20 4.19
C GLY A 83 17.08 19.30 3.52
N ILE A 84 16.89 19.57 2.22
CA ILE A 84 17.67 20.60 1.52
C ILE A 84 16.81 21.85 1.38
N ASN A 85 16.86 22.72 2.39
CA ASN A 85 16.34 24.08 2.28
C ASN A 85 17.17 24.85 1.22
N PRO A 86 16.61 25.24 0.05
CA PRO A 86 17.37 25.97 -0.97
C PRO A 86 17.41 27.50 -0.74
N LYS A 87 16.94 28.01 0.42
CA LYS A 87 16.89 29.45 0.67
C LYS A 87 17.71 29.85 1.89
N GLY A 88 19.02 29.99 1.64
CA GLY A 88 19.98 30.61 2.55
C GLY A 88 21.05 31.45 1.83
N SER A 89 20.78 31.92 0.61
CA SER A 89 21.65 32.91 -0.06
C SER A 89 20.87 33.78 -1.03
N ARG A 90 20.48 34.96 -0.55
CA ARG A 90 20.59 36.24 -1.25
C ARG A 90 20.38 37.37 -0.24
N GLY A 91 21.34 38.27 -0.18
CA GLY A 91 21.57 39.15 0.97
C GLY A 91 21.04 40.57 0.88
N ASN A 92 21.44 41.31 1.93
CA ASN A 92 21.58 42.76 2.12
C ASN A 92 20.32 43.64 1.99
N PRO A 93 20.27 44.84 2.62
CA PRO A 93 21.33 45.87 2.66
C PRO A 93 22.19 45.96 3.93
#